data_AF-A0A7S2NPY1-F1
#
_entry.id   AF-A0A7S2NPY1-F1
#
_cell.length_a   1.000
_cell.length_b   1.000
_cell.length_c   1.000
_cell.angle_alpha   90.00
_cell.angle_beta   90.00
_cell.angle_gamma   90.00
#
_symmetry.space_group_name_H-M   'P 1'
#
loop_
_entity.id
_entity.type
_entity.pdbx_description
1 polymer ?
#
loop_
_entity_poly.entity_id
_entity_poly.type
_entity_poly.pdbx_seq_one_letter_code
_entity_poly.pdbx_strand_id
1 'polypeptide(L)'
;RNKHKGKDKDKDEEEEEQVEASSSQQAAKEEPVKLANILPVVLKRQELEEWLYEKNFAEYVRHLFVRYGLGIRDGQNTYRLCEITGVQQSHKIYKVGNSRTDQMLVLRGATSDGNIK
;
A
#
# COMPACT_ATOMS: atom_id res chain seq x y z
N ARG A 1 -17.42 58.08 28.51
CA ARG A 1 -17.87 56.91 29.29
C ARG A 1 -19.23 56.49 28.75
N ASN A 2 -19.28 55.64 27.72
CA ASN A 2 -20.51 55.25 27.03
C ASN A 2 -20.77 53.75 27.27
N LYS A 3 -21.96 53.38 27.79
CA LYS A 3 -22.38 51.99 28.01
C LYS A 3 -23.66 51.70 27.22
N HIS A 4 -23.53 50.75 26.29
CA HIS A 4 -24.44 49.63 25.99
C HIS A 4 -25.96 49.82 26.14
N LYS A 5 -26.70 49.65 25.03
CA LYS A 5 -27.74 48.60 24.88
C LYS A 5 -28.29 48.59 23.45
N GLY A 6 -27.89 47.61 22.64
CA GLY A 6 -28.60 47.22 21.41
C GLY A 6 -28.94 45.74 21.56
N LYS A 7 -30.23 45.42 21.53
CA LYS A 7 -30.76 44.08 21.75
C LYS A 7 -31.80 43.80 20.66
N ASP A 8 -31.60 42.68 19.96
CA ASP A 8 -32.60 41.82 19.30
C ASP A 8 -33.38 42.38 18.09
N LYS A 9 -33.66 41.68 16.96
CA LYS A 9 -33.50 40.26 16.58
C LYS A 9 -33.92 40.05 15.10
N ASP A 10 -33.15 39.20 14.40
CA ASP A 10 -33.47 38.09 13.47
C ASP A 10 -34.63 38.16 12.45
N LYS A 11 -34.29 37.88 11.18
CA LYS A 11 -34.57 36.58 10.50
C LYS A 11 -34.14 36.61 9.02
N ASP A 12 -32.96 36.04 8.73
CA ASP A 12 -32.57 35.61 7.38
C ASP A 12 -32.89 34.11 7.26
N GLU A 13 -33.56 33.75 6.15
CA GLU A 13 -33.88 32.37 5.76
C GLU A 13 -32.69 31.82 4.96
N GLU A 14 -31.91 30.93 5.57
CA GLU A 14 -30.93 30.10 4.86
C GLU A 14 -31.47 28.67 4.73
N GLU A 15 -31.69 28.25 3.48
CA GLU A 15 -32.10 26.89 3.11
C GLU A 15 -30.93 25.92 3.35
N GLU A 16 -31.07 25.06 4.36
CA GLU A 16 -30.16 23.94 4.59
C GLU A 16 -30.42 22.82 3.56
N GLU A 17 -29.58 22.75 2.54
CA GLU A 17 -29.51 21.60 1.63
C GLU A 17 -28.94 20.39 2.38
N GLN A 18 -29.83 19.49 2.82
CA GLN A 18 -29.49 18.19 3.37
C GLN A 18 -28.73 17.36 2.32
N VAL A 19 -27.40 17.36 2.41
CA VAL A 19 -26.55 16.35 1.78
C VAL A 19 -26.73 15.02 2.51
N GLU A 20 -27.80 14.31 2.13
CA GLU A 20 -28.10 12.94 2.48
C GLU A 20 -26.87 12.05 2.19
N ALA A 21 -26.15 11.72 3.26
CA ALA A 21 -25.09 10.72 3.29
C ALA A 21 -25.66 9.36 2.90
N SER A 22 -25.77 9.13 1.60
CA SER A 22 -26.14 7.85 1.01
C SER A 22 -24.98 6.88 1.20
N SER A 23 -24.87 6.35 2.42
CA SER A 23 -24.15 5.14 2.78
C SER A 23 -24.83 3.94 2.10
N SER A 24 -24.83 3.93 0.77
CA SER A 24 -25.14 2.75 -0.01
C SER A 24 -23.92 1.83 0.08
N GLN A 25 -23.87 1.06 1.17
CA GLN A 25 -23.14 -0.20 1.23
C GLN A 25 -23.80 -1.16 0.24
N GLN A 26 -23.62 -0.88 -1.06
CA GLN A 26 -23.79 -1.88 -2.08
C GLN A 26 -22.69 -2.88 -1.82
N ALA A 27 -23.07 -4.06 -1.31
CA ALA A 27 -22.23 -5.24 -1.33
C ALA A 27 -21.89 -5.49 -2.80
N ALA A 28 -20.79 -4.89 -3.26
CA ALA A 28 -20.27 -5.08 -4.59
C ALA A 28 -20.04 -6.59 -4.72
N LYS A 29 -20.66 -7.22 -5.73
CA LYS A 29 -20.32 -8.58 -6.10
C LYS A 29 -18.81 -8.62 -6.24
N GLU A 30 -18.14 -9.39 -5.38
CA GLU A 30 -16.69 -9.53 -5.40
C GLU A 30 -16.29 -10.18 -6.74
N GLU A 31 -16.05 -9.36 -7.76
CA GLU A 31 -15.46 -9.86 -9.00
C GLU A 31 -14.08 -10.41 -8.69
N PRO A 32 -13.69 -11.58 -9.25
CA PRO A 32 -12.37 -12.13 -9.03
C PRO A 32 -11.32 -11.13 -9.51
N VAL A 33 -10.34 -10.84 -8.65
CA VAL A 33 -9.26 -9.90 -8.95
C VAL A 33 -8.50 -10.35 -10.19
N LYS A 34 -8.50 -9.52 -11.24
CA LYS A 34 -7.79 -9.79 -12.49
C LYS A 34 -6.32 -9.45 -12.35
N LEU A 35 -5.46 -10.10 -13.13
CA LEU A 35 -4.02 -9.81 -13.16
C LEU A 35 -3.73 -8.34 -13.48
N ALA A 36 -4.51 -7.72 -14.37
CA ALA A 36 -4.39 -6.30 -14.69
C ALA A 36 -4.59 -5.37 -13.47
N ASN A 37 -5.35 -5.81 -12.47
CA ASN A 37 -5.58 -5.05 -11.24
C ASN A 37 -4.37 -5.16 -10.28
N ILE A 38 -3.57 -6.22 -10.40
CA ILE A 38 -2.44 -6.53 -9.51
C ILE A 38 -1.15 -5.90 -10.04
N LEU A 39 -0.93 -5.91 -11.35
CA LEU A 39 0.32 -5.39 -11.95
C LEU A 39 0.73 -3.98 -11.48
N PRO A 40 -0.19 -3.01 -11.31
CA PRO A 40 0.18 -1.65 -10.90
C PRO A 40 0.73 -1.55 -9.48
N VAL A 41 0.38 -2.49 -8.59
CA VAL A 41 0.83 -2.50 -7.18
C VAL A 41 2.06 -3.39 -6.95
N VAL A 42 2.54 -4.05 -8.01
CA VAL A 42 3.71 -4.93 -7.95
C VAL A 42 4.96 -4.15 -8.34
N LEU A 43 5.84 -3.99 -7.35
CA LEU A 43 7.15 -3.39 -7.54
C LEU A 43 8.07 -4.32 -8.31
N LYS A 44 8.69 -3.74 -9.33
CA LYS A 44 9.78 -4.34 -10.10
C LYS A 44 11.10 -4.12 -9.36
N ARG A 45 12.08 -4.95 -9.72
CA ARG A 45 13.44 -4.84 -9.19
C ARG A 45 14.08 -3.47 -9.48
N GLN A 46 13.80 -2.88 -10.64
CA GLN A 46 14.38 -1.59 -11.03
C GLN A 46 13.82 -0.45 -10.17
N GLU A 47 12.51 -0.45 -9.91
CA GLU A 47 11.86 0.53 -9.03
C GLU A 47 12.40 0.44 -7.59
N LEU A 48 12.60 -0.79 -7.09
CA LEU A 48 13.23 -1.01 -5.78
C LEU A 48 14.69 -0.52 -5.72
N GLU A 49 15.44 -0.63 -6.81
CA GLU A 49 16.82 -0.16 -6.88
C GLU A 49 16.89 1.38 -6.86
N GLU A 50 15.98 2.04 -7.58
CA GLU A 50 15.89 3.50 -7.63
C GLU A 50 15.53 4.08 -6.26
N TRP A 51 14.62 3.45 -5.52
CA TRP A 51 14.16 3.96 -4.22
C TRP A 51 15.00 3.49 -3.03
N LEU A 52 15.97 2.61 -3.23
CA LEU A 52 16.70 1.91 -2.17
C LEU A 52 17.32 2.83 -1.11
N TYR A 53 17.78 4.01 -1.55
CA TYR A 53 18.44 5.01 -0.70
C TYR A 53 17.57 6.24 -0.44
N GLU A 54 16.30 6.20 -0.85
CA GLU A 54 15.36 7.27 -0.55
C GLU A 54 15.08 7.34 0.95
N LYS A 55 14.79 8.57 1.41
CA LYS A 55 14.34 8.78 2.78
C LYS A 55 13.02 8.03 2.96
N ASN A 56 12.89 7.29 4.05
CA ASN A 56 11.70 6.50 4.36
C ASN A 56 11.38 5.39 3.34
N PHE A 57 12.39 4.86 2.63
CA PHE A 57 12.22 3.69 1.74
C PHE A 57 11.33 2.60 2.35
N ALA A 58 11.60 2.22 3.61
CA ALA A 58 10.86 1.19 4.32
C ALA A 58 9.37 1.50 4.54
N GLU A 59 8.98 2.79 4.59
CA GLU A 59 7.58 3.19 4.70
C GLU A 59 6.89 3.16 3.33
N TYR A 60 7.57 3.62 2.27
CA TYR A 60 7.01 3.65 0.92
C TYR A 60 6.77 2.26 0.34
N VAL A 61 7.64 1.31 0.62
CA VAL A 61 7.51 -0.05 0.07
C VAL A 61 6.59 -0.95 0.90
N ARG A 62 6.22 -0.55 2.12
CA ARG A 62 5.34 -1.37 2.97
C ARG A 62 3.95 -1.47 2.34
N HIS A 63 3.32 -2.63 2.45
CA HIS A 63 2.01 -2.97 1.87
C HIS A 63 1.95 -3.00 0.34
N LEU A 64 3.07 -2.74 -0.34
CA LEU A 64 3.21 -3.01 -1.77
C LEU A 64 3.58 -4.47 -2.01
N PHE A 65 3.44 -4.91 -3.25
CA PHE A 65 3.65 -6.30 -3.63
C PHE A 65 4.93 -6.48 -4.44
N VAL A 66 5.50 -7.67 -4.39
CA VAL A 66 6.63 -8.06 -5.23
C VAL A 66 6.40 -9.45 -5.80
N ARG A 67 6.98 -9.69 -6.98
CA ARG A 67 7.05 -11.01 -7.58
C ARG A 67 8.32 -11.72 -7.12
N TYR A 68 8.19 -12.57 -6.10
CA TYR A 68 9.30 -13.33 -5.53
C TYR A 68 9.58 -14.61 -6.32
N GLY A 69 10.83 -14.83 -6.73
CA GLY A 69 11.24 -16.04 -7.44
C GLY A 69 11.54 -17.19 -6.48
N LEU A 70 10.88 -18.34 -6.68
CA LEU A 70 11.13 -19.58 -5.92
C LEU A 70 12.19 -20.47 -6.56
N GLY A 71 12.66 -20.11 -7.77
CA GLY A 71 13.56 -20.94 -8.57
C GLY A 71 12.82 -21.75 -9.63
N ILE A 72 13.47 -22.80 -10.13
CA ILE A 72 12.96 -23.65 -11.21
C ILE A 72 12.23 -24.86 -10.61
N ARG A 73 11.01 -25.13 -11.08
CA ARG A 73 10.27 -26.37 -10.82
C ARG A 73 9.77 -26.91 -12.15
N ASP A 74 9.91 -28.21 -12.39
CA ASP A 74 9.50 -28.86 -13.64
C ASP A 74 10.03 -28.17 -14.91
N GLY A 75 11.27 -27.66 -14.85
CA GLY A 75 11.92 -26.95 -15.95
C GLY A 75 11.41 -25.51 -16.17
N GLN A 76 10.50 -25.00 -15.34
CA GLN A 76 9.93 -23.66 -15.44
C GLN A 76 10.24 -22.79 -14.21
N ASN A 77 10.51 -21.50 -14.44
CA ASN A 77 10.70 -20.54 -13.36
C ASN A 77 9.37 -20.30 -12.62
N THR A 78 9.37 -20.62 -11.33
CA THR A 78 8.22 -20.45 -10.43
C THR A 78 8.34 -19.16 -9.63
N TYR A 79 7.24 -18.44 -9.51
CA TYR A 79 7.16 -17.19 -8.77
C TYR A 79 5.96 -17.17 -7.82
N ARG A 80 6.03 -16.35 -6.78
CA ARG A 80 4.91 -16.03 -5.90
C ARG A 80 4.72 -14.54 -5.78
N LEU A 81 3.46 -14.13 -5.63
CA LEU A 81 3.12 -12.79 -5.22
C LEU A 81 3.27 -12.70 -3.70
N CYS A 82 4.05 -11.73 -3.23
CA CYS A 82 4.27 -11.50 -1.81
C CYS A 82 4.05 -10.03 -1.48
N GLU A 83 3.43 -9.76 -0.34
CA GLU A 83 3.34 -8.43 0.25
C GLU A 83 4.64 -8.11 1.00
N ILE A 84 5.11 -6.87 0.91
CA ILE A 84 6.20 -6.36 1.75
C ILE A 84 5.61 -5.90 3.08
N THR A 85 5.98 -6.59 4.15
CA THR A 85 5.58 -6.24 5.52
C THR A 85 6.58 -5.30 6.20
N GLY A 86 7.81 -5.28 5.72
CA GLY A 86 8.85 -4.39 6.24
C GLY A 86 10.19 -4.56 5.55
N VAL A 87 11.18 -3.83 6.05
CA VAL A 87 12.57 -3.87 5.60
C VAL A 87 13.46 -4.03 6.84
N GLN A 88 14.44 -4.92 6.76
CA GLN A 88 15.40 -5.20 7.82
C GLN A 88 16.82 -5.15 7.28
N GLN A 89 17.82 -5.06 8.14
CA GLN A 89 19.22 -5.14 7.74
C GLN A 89 19.69 -6.60 7.73
N SER A 90 20.31 -7.02 6.64
CA SER A 90 20.97 -8.31 6.46
C SER A 90 22.38 -8.26 7.03
N HIS A 91 22.90 -9.43 7.41
CA HIS A 91 24.31 -9.58 7.79
C HIS A 91 25.28 -9.47 6.60
N LYS A 92 24.78 -9.53 5.37
CA LYS A 92 25.60 -9.51 4.14
C LYS A 92 25.11 -8.42 3.19
N ILE A 93 26.08 -7.67 2.67
CA ILE A 93 25.86 -6.73 1.56
C ILE A 93 25.76 -7.54 0.26
N TYR A 94 24.76 -7.24 -0.56
CA TYR A 94 24.53 -7.87 -1.85
C TYR A 94 24.26 -6.83 -2.93
N LYS A 95 24.37 -7.25 -4.20
CA LYS A 95 24.23 -6.37 -5.35
C LYS A 95 22.79 -6.37 -5.87
N VAL A 96 22.21 -5.20 -6.04
CA VAL A 96 20.91 -4.98 -6.68
C VAL A 96 21.14 -4.05 -7.86
N GLY A 97 21.11 -4.61 -9.08
CA GLY A 97 21.46 -3.87 -10.30
C GLY A 97 22.87 -3.34 -10.23
N ASN A 98 23.07 -2.02 -10.23
CA ASN A 98 24.35 -1.35 -10.05
C ASN A 98 24.64 -0.95 -8.59
N SER A 99 23.64 -0.99 -7.72
CA SER A 99 23.72 -0.64 -6.31
C SER A 99 24.14 -1.82 -5.42
N ARG A 100 24.61 -1.51 -4.20
CA ARG A 100 24.95 -2.51 -3.17
C ARG A 100 24.21 -2.18 -1.88
N THR A 101 23.48 -3.15 -1.33
CA THR A 101 22.66 -2.94 -0.14
C THR A 101 22.76 -4.12 0.81
N ASP A 102 22.61 -3.83 2.09
CA ASP A 102 22.34 -4.81 3.13
C ASP A 102 20.85 -4.81 3.53
N GLN A 103 20.01 -3.95 2.98
CA GLN A 103 18.58 -3.97 3.25
C GLN A 103 17.93 -5.24 2.71
N MET A 104 17.00 -5.84 3.44
CA MET A 104 16.30 -7.07 3.10
C MET A 104 14.80 -6.85 3.28
N LEU A 105 14.02 -7.21 2.26
CA LEU A 105 12.56 -7.15 2.33
C LEU A 105 12.02 -8.31 3.17
N VAL A 106 11.13 -8.00 4.11
CA VAL A 106 10.37 -8.98 4.89
C VAL A 106 9.05 -9.23 4.16
N LEU A 107 8.90 -10.44 3.64
CA LEU A 107 7.81 -10.77 2.73
C LEU A 107 6.76 -11.67 3.39
N ARG A 108 5.49 -11.38 3.14
CA ARG A 108 4.35 -12.25 3.44
C ARG A 108 3.77 -12.76 2.13
N GLY A 109 4.01 -14.04 1.83
CA GLY A 109 3.44 -14.72 0.68
C GLY A 109 2.15 -15.46 1.05
N ALA A 110 1.30 -15.71 0.05
CA ALA A 110 0.27 -16.74 0.19
C ALA A 110 0.97 -18.10 0.36
N THR A 111 0.76 -18.72 1.51
CA THR A 111 1.06 -20.13 1.70
C THR A 111 0.08 -20.96 0.88
N SER A 112 0.49 -22.14 0.41
CA SER A 112 -0.48 -23.12 -0.13
C SER A 112 -1.45 -23.58 0.96
N ASP A 113 -1.05 -23.43 2.23
CA ASP A 113 -1.76 -23.88 3.41
C ASP A 113 -1.50 -22.86 4.53
N GLY A 114 -2.54 -22.29 5.14
CA GLY A 114 -2.40 -21.28 6.20
C GLY A 114 -1.58 -21.79 7.39
N ASN A 115 -0.26 -21.58 7.37
CA ASN A 115 0.69 -21.48 8.49
C ASN A 115 2.12 -21.64 7.95
N ILE A 116 2.94 -20.61 8.12
CA ILE A 116 4.39 -20.72 8.04
C ILE A 116 4.87 -20.96 9.48
N LYS A 117 5.42 -22.15 9.74
CA LYS A 117 6.26 -22.42 10.93
C LYS A 117 7.71 -22.13 10.60
#